data_AF-A0A5C4SVM6-F1
#
_entry.id   AF-A0A5C4SVM6-F1
#
_cell.length_a   1.000
_cell.length_b   1.000
_cell.length_c   1.000
_cell.angle_alpha   90.00
_cell.angle_beta   90.00
_cell.angle_gamma   90.00
#
_symmetry.space_group_name_H-M   'P 1'
#
loop_
_entity.id
_entity.type
_entity.pdbx_description
1 polymer ?
#
loop_
_entity_poly.entity_id
_entity_poly.type
_entity_poly.pdbx_seq_one_letter_code
_entity_poly.pdbx_strand_id
1 'polypeptide(L)'
;MGNVPDSIPRPLVRANQWVIVISVILVWITGVYWILAIPLLAGAMGVFFDFNPIMRFAKLFLRKPMTAYIPEEKAGQKFNQLMAVSFLLLALIGYSFEWPVVAYLFSAMVGIAAFVAILGFCVGCFIRFQWLRYRQRHS
;
A
#
# COMPACT_ATOMS: atom_id res chain seq x y z
N MET A 1 18.14 7.93 -23.89
CA MET A 1 17.96 6.59 -23.30
C MET A 1 17.02 6.75 -22.11
N GLY A 2 15.76 6.32 -22.23
CA GLY A 2 14.79 6.46 -21.12
C GLY A 2 15.24 5.58 -19.96
N ASN A 3 15.33 6.15 -18.75
CA ASN A 3 15.56 5.39 -17.52
C ASN A 3 14.54 4.24 -17.50
N VAL A 4 15.00 2.99 -17.50
CA VAL A 4 14.11 1.85 -17.26
C VAL A 4 13.47 2.11 -15.89
N PRO A 5 12.13 2.23 -15.80
CA PRO A 5 11.50 2.49 -14.52
C PRO A 5 11.87 1.37 -13.55
N ASP A 6 12.45 1.75 -12.42
CA ASP A 6 12.71 0.84 -11.31
C ASP A 6 11.39 0.12 -10.98
N SER A 7 11.43 -1.22 -10.90
CA SER A 7 10.23 -2.04 -10.88
C SER A 7 10.21 -3.02 -9.72
N ILE A 8 9.01 -3.26 -9.19
CA ILE A 8 8.78 -4.18 -8.08
C ILE A 8 7.91 -5.33 -8.58
N PRO A 9 8.26 -6.60 -8.29
CA PRO A 9 7.41 -7.73 -8.62
C PRO A 9 6.03 -7.61 -7.98
N ARG A 10 4.97 -7.73 -8.80
CA ARG A 10 3.56 -7.69 -8.34
C ARG A 10 3.24 -8.58 -7.12
N PRO A 11 3.79 -9.80 -6.96
CA PRO A 11 3.52 -10.61 -5.77
C PRO A 11 3.95 -9.94 -4.45
N LEU A 12 5.02 -9.14 -4.45
CA LEU A 12 5.46 -8.41 -3.26
C LEU A 12 4.49 -7.29 -2.89
N VAL A 13 4.00 -6.57 -3.91
CA VAL A 13 2.97 -5.55 -3.72
C VAL A 13 1.72 -6.19 -3.12
N ARG A 14 1.27 -7.32 -3.67
CA ARG A 14 0.10 -8.07 -3.18
C ARG A 14 0.30 -8.58 -1.75
N ALA A 15 1.48 -9.07 -1.38
CA ALA A 15 1.77 -9.50 -0.01
C ALA A 15 1.56 -8.35 0.99
N ASN A 16 2.04 -7.15 0.67
CA ASN A 16 1.82 -5.96 1.48
C ASN A 16 0.33 -5.56 1.52
N GLN A 17 -0.40 -5.63 0.40
CA GLN A 17 -1.85 -5.37 0.40
C GLN A 17 -2.63 -6.38 1.25
N TRP A 18 -2.26 -7.66 1.21
CA TRP A 18 -2.87 -8.69 2.07
C TRP A 18 -2.67 -8.39 3.55
N VAL A 19 -1.47 -7.95 3.96
CA VAL A 19 -1.25 -7.56 5.36
C VAL A 19 -2.15 -6.39 5.74
N ILE A 20 -2.34 -5.39 4.89
CA ILE A 20 -3.28 -4.29 5.13
C ILE A 20 -4.71 -4.81 5.31
N VAL A 21 -5.22 -5.59 4.35
CA VAL A 21 -6.60 -6.13 4.38
C VAL A 21 -6.84 -6.99 5.61
N ILE A 22 -5.93 -7.91 5.91
CA ILE A 22 -6.03 -8.79 7.08
C ILE A 22 -5.99 -7.96 8.36
N SER A 23 -5.11 -6.96 8.46
CA SER A 23 -5.02 -6.08 9.63
C SER A 23 -6.33 -5.33 9.86
N VAL A 24 -6.93 -4.76 8.81
CA VAL A 24 -8.22 -4.05 8.92
C VAL A 24 -9.33 -4.99 9.38
N ILE A 25 -9.45 -6.18 8.78
CA ILE A 25 -10.46 -7.17 9.17
C ILE A 25 -10.27 -7.61 10.63
N LEU A 26 -9.03 -7.89 11.04
CA LEU A 26 -8.74 -8.27 12.43
C LEU A 26 -9.13 -7.17 13.41
N VAL A 27 -8.86 -5.91 13.09
CA VAL A 27 -9.24 -4.77 13.94
C VAL A 27 -10.76 -4.67 14.06
N TRP A 28 -11.50 -4.86 12.97
CA TRP A 28 -12.97 -4.82 13.00
C TRP A 28 -13.59 -5.97 13.80
N ILE A 29 -13.01 -7.17 13.75
CA ILE A 29 -13.52 -8.34 14.47
C ILE A 29 -13.11 -8.32 15.96
N THR A 30 -11.85 -7.97 16.25
CA THR A 30 -11.27 -8.11 17.59
C THR A 30 -11.29 -6.83 18.40
N GLY A 31 -11.44 -5.67 17.75
CA GLY A 31 -11.27 -4.34 18.38
C GLY A 31 -9.80 -3.96 18.66
N VAL A 32 -8.83 -4.85 18.40
CA VAL A 32 -7.41 -4.59 18.71
C VAL A 32 -6.79 -3.69 17.63
N TYR A 33 -6.97 -2.38 17.77
CA TYR A 33 -6.56 -1.39 16.77
C TYR A 33 -5.05 -1.28 16.53
N TRP A 34 -4.22 -1.64 17.52
CA TRP A 34 -2.75 -1.63 17.40
C TRP A 34 -2.22 -2.54 16.29
N ILE A 35 -3.01 -3.51 15.81
CA ILE A 35 -2.66 -4.33 14.66
C ILE A 35 -2.40 -3.47 13.41
N LEU A 36 -3.08 -2.32 13.25
CA LEU A 36 -2.84 -1.39 12.14
C LEU A 36 -1.43 -0.77 12.16
N ALA A 37 -0.75 -0.77 13.31
CA ALA A 37 0.62 -0.29 13.41
C ALA A 37 1.59 -1.15 12.56
N ILE A 38 1.30 -2.44 12.36
CA ILE A 38 2.15 -3.34 11.56
C ILE A 38 2.24 -2.88 10.10
N PRO A 39 1.14 -2.77 9.33
CA PRO A 39 1.22 -2.25 7.97
C PRO A 39 1.59 -0.77 7.92
N LEU A 40 1.25 0.02 8.95
CA LEU A 40 1.62 1.43 9.02
C LEU A 40 3.15 1.61 9.05
N LEU A 41 3.83 0.95 9.99
CA LEU A 41 5.27 1.05 10.15
C LEU A 41 6.00 0.46 8.94
N ALA A 42 5.57 -0.72 8.48
CA ALA A 42 6.17 -1.32 7.29
C ALA A 42 6.03 -0.44 6.05
N GLY A 43 4.87 0.21 5.91
CA GLY A 43 4.60 1.16 4.86
C GLY A 43 5.42 2.44 4.96
N ALA A 44 5.49 3.02 6.16
CA ALA A 44 6.26 4.23 6.43
C ALA A 44 7.74 3.99 6.15
N MET A 45 8.31 2.87 6.59
CA MET A 45 9.69 2.51 6.27
C MET A 45 9.91 2.35 4.75
N GLY A 46 8.92 1.80 4.03
CA GLY A 46 8.95 1.71 2.57
C GLY A 46 8.97 3.07 1.87
N VAL A 47 8.23 4.05 2.40
CA VAL A 47 8.15 5.41 1.84
C VAL A 47 9.41 6.22 2.16
N PHE A 48 9.85 6.23 3.42
CA PHE A 48 10.93 7.12 3.88
C PHE A 48 12.33 6.54 3.73
N PHE A 49 12.49 5.21 3.81
CA PHE A 49 13.80 4.54 3.79
C PHE A 49 13.96 3.55 2.63
N ASP A 50 13.01 3.49 1.69
CA ASP A 50 12.99 2.48 0.61
C ASP A 50 13.06 1.04 1.14
N PHE A 51 12.64 0.82 2.39
CA PHE A 51 12.73 -0.45 3.10
C PHE A 51 11.35 -0.87 3.60
N ASN A 52 10.66 -1.75 2.86
CA ASN A 52 9.42 -2.35 3.36
C ASN A 52 9.73 -3.76 3.93
N PRO A 53 9.66 -3.98 5.25
CA PRO A 53 9.99 -5.26 5.87
C PRO A 53 9.05 -6.38 5.43
N ILE A 54 7.75 -6.11 5.22
CA ILE A 54 6.78 -7.10 4.73
C ILE A 54 7.18 -7.58 3.34
N MET A 55 7.48 -6.64 2.42
CA MET A 55 7.91 -7.00 1.07
C MET A 55 9.25 -7.73 1.06
N ARG A 56 10.19 -7.33 1.93
CA ARG A 56 11.51 -7.95 2.02
C ARG A 56 11.44 -9.37 2.58
N PHE A 57 10.56 -9.60 3.54
CA PHE A 57 10.26 -10.94 4.04
C PHE A 57 9.54 -11.78 2.96
N ALA A 58 8.52 -11.22 2.31
CA ALA A 58 7.79 -11.89 1.23
C ALA A 58 8.70 -12.27 0.04
N LYS A 59 9.77 -11.50 -0.20
CA LYS A 59 10.79 -11.81 -1.22
C LYS A 59 11.47 -13.16 -1.01
N LEU A 60 11.61 -13.62 0.24
CA LEU A 60 12.19 -14.93 0.55
C LEU A 60 11.31 -16.10 0.07
N PHE A 61 10.03 -15.86 -0.18
CA PHE A 61 9.05 -16.87 -0.61
C PHE A 61 8.81 -16.85 -2.13
N LEU A 62 9.54 -16.03 -2.88
CA LEU A 62 9.46 -16.05 -4.34
C LEU A 62 10.10 -17.33 -4.88
N ARG A 63 9.34 -18.10 -5.67
CA ARG A 63 9.80 -19.35 -6.30
C ARG A 63 10.56 -19.14 -7.61
N LYS A 64 10.38 -17.98 -8.25
CA LYS A 64 10.97 -17.63 -9.54
C LYS A 64 11.92 -16.43 -9.37
N PRO A 65 12.88 -16.20 -10.28
CA PRO A 65 13.64 -14.96 -10.29
C PRO A 65 12.72 -13.75 -10.45
N MET A 66 13.11 -12.61 -9.86
CA MET A 66 12.29 -11.39 -9.84
C MET A 66 11.88 -10.91 -11.26
N THR A 67 12.75 -11.12 -12.25
CA THR A 67 12.53 -10.77 -13.66
C THR A 67 11.43 -11.58 -14.34
N ALA A 68 11.05 -12.74 -13.79
CA ALA A 68 10.00 -13.59 -14.35
C ALA A 68 8.57 -13.21 -13.88
N TYR A 69 8.45 -12.24 -12.97
CA TYR A 69 7.16 -11.75 -12.50
C TYR A 69 6.75 -10.48 -13.24
N ILE A 70 5.43 -10.24 -13.31
CA ILE A 70 4.89 -9.01 -13.88
C ILE A 70 5.38 -7.82 -13.04
N PRO A 71 6.08 -6.85 -13.65
CA PRO A 71 6.61 -5.69 -12.94
C PRO A 71 5.50 -4.67 -12.66
N GLU A 72 5.62 -3.98 -11.52
CA GLU A 72 4.90 -2.74 -11.22
C GLU A 72 5.87 -1.59 -11.06
N GLU A 73 5.48 -0.39 -11.52
CA GLU A 73 6.32 0.80 -11.46
C GLU A 73 6.53 1.24 -9.99
N LYS A 74 7.79 1.32 -9.55
CA LYS A 74 8.13 1.64 -8.15
C LYS A 74 7.60 3.00 -7.69
N ALA A 75 7.64 4.01 -8.55
CA ALA A 75 7.14 5.34 -8.19
C ALA A 75 5.60 5.35 -8.02
N GLY A 76 4.87 4.55 -8.81
CA GLY A 76 3.44 4.32 -8.61
C GLY A 76 3.16 3.58 -7.31
N GLN A 77 3.96 2.56 -7.02
CA GLN A 77 3.87 1.82 -5.76
C GLN A 77 4.16 2.71 -4.54
N LYS A 78 5.19 3.58 -4.58
CA LYS A 78 5.48 4.54 -3.51
C LYS A 78 4.33 5.51 -3.26
N PHE A 79 3.71 6.01 -4.33
CA PHE A 79 2.53 6.88 -4.21
C PHE A 79 1.36 6.15 -3.53
N ASN A 80 1.08 4.91 -3.95
CA ASN A 80 0.06 4.09 -3.31
C ASN A 80 0.38 3.78 -1.84
N GLN A 81 1.66 3.51 -1.53
CA GLN A 81 2.11 3.28 -0.17
C GLN A 81 1.98 4.51 0.72
N LEU A 82 2.28 5.70 0.18
CA LEU A 82 2.08 6.97 0.88
C LEU A 82 0.61 7.17 1.27
N MET A 83 -0.32 6.96 0.33
CA MET A 83 -1.76 7.04 0.64
C MET A 83 -2.17 6.02 1.71
N ALA A 84 -1.70 4.78 1.60
CA ALA A 84 -1.99 3.74 2.58
C ALA A 84 -1.48 4.12 3.98
N VAL A 85 -0.26 4.64 4.09
CA VAL A 85 0.33 5.12 5.35
C VAL A 85 -0.49 6.26 5.94
N SER A 86 -0.90 7.23 5.13
CA SER A 86 -1.73 8.35 5.60
C SER A 86 -3.08 7.88 6.15
N PHE A 87 -3.77 6.97 5.45
CA PHE A 87 -5.05 6.44 5.91
C PHE A 87 -4.91 5.54 7.14
N LEU A 88 -3.86 4.70 7.19
CA LEU A 88 -3.59 3.88 8.39
C LEU A 88 -3.27 4.75 9.60
N LEU A 89 -2.52 5.84 9.42
CA LEU A 89 -2.22 6.78 10.50
C LEU A 89 -3.50 7.47 11.00
N LEU A 90 -4.33 7.98 10.10
CA LEU A 90 -5.60 8.62 10.46
C LEU A 90 -6.57 7.65 11.13
N ALA A 91 -6.63 6.40 10.65
CA ALA A 91 -7.41 5.35 11.29
C ALA A 91 -6.90 5.06 12.72
N LEU A 92 -5.59 4.94 12.91
CA LEU A 92 -4.98 4.66 14.21
C LEU A 92 -5.20 5.82 15.19
N ILE A 93 -5.07 7.07 14.74
CA ILE A 93 -5.44 8.27 15.51
C ILE A 93 -6.91 8.21 15.88
N GLY A 94 -7.80 7.92 14.92
CA GLY A 94 -9.24 7.79 15.16
C GLY A 94 -9.55 6.75 16.24
N TYR A 95 -8.92 5.58 16.21
CA TYR A 95 -9.08 4.57 17.25
C TYR A 95 -8.49 5.02 18.60
N SER A 96 -7.36 5.72 18.61
CA SER A 96 -6.67 6.15 19.84
C SER A 96 -7.42 7.25 20.60
N PHE A 97 -8.13 8.13 19.88
CA PHE A 97 -8.94 9.22 20.44
C PHE A 97 -10.44 8.88 20.53
N GLU A 98 -10.81 7.61 20.34
CA GLU A 98 -12.21 7.16 20.37
C GLU A 98 -13.12 7.95 19.40
N TRP A 99 -12.61 8.26 18.21
CA TRP A 99 -13.33 8.92 17.13
C TRP A 99 -13.80 7.87 16.11
N PRO A 100 -14.96 7.21 16.32
CA PRO A 100 -15.38 6.05 15.52
C PRO A 100 -15.53 6.40 14.04
N VAL A 101 -16.06 7.59 13.73
CA VAL A 101 -16.24 8.04 12.34
C VAL A 101 -14.90 8.08 11.60
N VAL A 102 -13.87 8.68 12.20
CA VAL A 102 -12.53 8.76 11.61
C VAL A 102 -11.91 7.37 11.50
N ALA A 103 -12.00 6.58 12.57
CA ALA A 103 -11.43 5.25 12.65
C ALA A 103 -11.99 4.31 11.57
N TYR A 104 -13.31 4.21 11.46
CA TYR A 104 -13.98 3.33 10.49
C TYR A 104 -13.86 3.86 9.06
N LEU A 105 -13.97 5.17 8.85
CA LEU A 105 -13.86 5.75 7.51
C LEU A 105 -12.48 5.46 6.89
N PHE A 106 -11.41 5.79 7.61
CA PHE A 106 -10.05 5.62 7.07
C PHE A 106 -9.61 4.16 7.02
N SER A 107 -9.99 3.32 8.00
CA SER A 107 -9.70 1.88 7.93
C SER A 107 -10.47 1.20 6.79
N ALA A 108 -11.72 1.59 6.53
CA ALA A 108 -12.49 1.09 5.39
C ALA A 108 -11.87 1.54 4.06
N MET A 109 -11.53 2.82 3.93
CA MET A 109 -10.93 3.36 2.69
C MET A 109 -9.64 2.63 2.32
N VAL A 110 -8.72 2.45 3.28
CA VAL A 110 -7.45 1.76 3.01
C VAL A 110 -7.66 0.27 2.77
N GLY A 111 -8.58 -0.38 3.49
CA GLY A 111 -8.93 -1.78 3.30
C GLY A 111 -9.50 -2.04 1.90
N ILE A 112 -10.46 -1.22 1.45
CA ILE A 112 -11.05 -1.32 0.12
C ILE A 112 -9.99 -1.05 -0.96
N ALA A 113 -9.18 0.00 -0.82
CA ALA A 113 -8.13 0.31 -1.78
C ALA A 113 -7.11 -0.84 -1.93
N ALA A 114 -6.69 -1.44 -0.81
CA ALA A 114 -5.79 -2.59 -0.80
C ALA A 114 -6.44 -3.84 -1.42
N PHE A 115 -7.72 -4.09 -1.13
CA PHE A 115 -8.47 -5.19 -1.70
C PHE A 115 -8.61 -5.07 -3.22
N VAL A 116 -8.98 -3.89 -3.72
CA VAL A 116 -9.08 -3.64 -5.16
C VAL A 116 -7.70 -3.78 -5.85
N ALA A 117 -6.62 -3.39 -5.17
CA ALA A 117 -5.26 -3.64 -5.66
C ALA A 117 -4.90 -5.13 -5.74
N ILE A 118 -5.38 -5.97 -4.81
CA ILE A 118 -5.22 -7.44 -4.90
C ILE A 118 -5.91 -8.00 -6.14
N LEU A 119 -7.12 -7.51 -6.45
CA LEU A 119 -7.88 -7.88 -7.65
C LEU A 119 -7.22 -7.45 -8.96
N GLY A 120 -6.14 -6.66 -8.89
CA GLY A 120 -5.33 -6.27 -10.03
C GLY A 120 -5.50 -4.81 -10.46
N PHE A 121 -6.22 -4.00 -9.68
CA PHE A 121 -6.40 -2.59 -9.98
C PHE A 121 -5.85 -1.68 -8.87
N CYS A 122 -4.69 -1.05 -9.13
CA CYS A 122 -4.10 -0.08 -8.22
C CYS A 122 -4.68 1.33 -8.47
N VAL A 123 -5.64 1.76 -7.65
CA VAL A 123 -6.29 3.08 -7.75
C VAL A 123 -5.26 4.22 -7.72
N GLY A 124 -4.28 4.16 -6.80
CA GLY A 124 -3.24 5.17 -6.72
C GLY A 124 -2.35 5.26 -7.96
N CYS A 125 -1.99 4.11 -8.51
CA CYS A 125 -1.20 4.04 -9.74
C CYS A 125 -1.97 4.67 -10.91
N PHE A 126 -3.28 4.41 -10.99
CA PHE A 126 -4.16 5.02 -11.99
C PHE A 126 -4.25 6.55 -11.84
N ILE A 127 -4.48 7.05 -10.62
CA ILE A 127 -4.52 8.50 -10.34
C ILE A 127 -3.21 9.18 -10.75
N ARG A 128 -2.07 8.62 -10.33
CA ARG A 128 -0.75 9.18 -10.68
C ARG A 128 -0.53 9.17 -12.19
N PHE A 129 -0.90 8.10 -12.88
CA PHE A 129 -0.81 8.02 -14.34
C PHE A 129 -1.64 9.12 -15.01
N GLN A 130 -2.89 9.32 -14.59
CA GLN A 130 -3.76 10.33 -15.16
C GLN A 130 -3.24 11.75 -14.90
N TRP A 131 -2.68 12.00 -13.72
CA TRP A 131 -2.02 13.26 -13.39
C TRP A 131 -0.81 13.54 -14.29
N LEU A 132 0.07 12.55 -14.47
CA LEU A 132 1.24 12.67 -15.34
C LEU A 132 0.83 12.92 -16.80
N ARG A 133 -0.20 12.22 -17.28
CA ARG A 133 -0.77 12.42 -18.61
C ARG A 133 -1.37 13.81 -18.78
N TYR A 134 -2.08 14.33 -17.79
CA TYR A 134 -2.61 15.69 -17.80
C TYR A 134 -1.46 16.71 -17.88
N ARG A 135 -0.45 16.57 -17.01
CA ARG A 135 0.72 17.46 -16.99
C ARG A 135 1.46 17.46 -18.33
N GLN A 136 1.68 16.30 -18.94
CA GLN A 136 2.36 16.17 -20.24
C GLN A 136 1.58 16.79 -21.41
N ARG A 137 0.25 16.85 -21.33
CA ARG A 137 -0.58 17.49 -22.36
C ARG A 137 -0.60 19.02 -22.28
N HIS A 138 -0.24 19.56 -21.12
CA HIS A 138 -0.28 20.98 -20.81
C HIS A 138 1.11 21.57 -20.49
N SER A 139 2.18 20.84 -20.78
CA SER A 139 3.58 21.31 -20.77
C SER A 139 4.07 21.39 -22.21
#